data_AF-A0A1Q3GJQ7-F1
#
_entry.id   AF-A0A1Q3GJQ7-F1
#
_cell.length_a   1.000
_cell.length_b   1.000
_cell.length_c   1.000
_cell.angle_alpha   90.00
_cell.angle_beta   90.00
_cell.angle_gamma   90.00
#
_symmetry.space_group_name_H-M   'P 1'
#
loop_
_entity.id
_entity.type
_entity.pdbx_description
1 polymer ?
#
loop_
_entity_poly.entity_id
_entity_poly.type
_entity_poly.pdbx_seq_one_letter_code
_entity_poly.pdbx_strand_id
1 'polypeptide(L)'
;MKNLCLFVVFFSISIPLLAANKIKAIDIFVIDKRIVFSVATREKNLKRPGSCTQYTLNQPANFKPFERMLQLVPTTIKRKKRRGMIGEYIITEIFFEDGTSVAFGMDRRFKVEYNSYDVAIDGHQFHKTCLQPFISPALNWHSFNVKELDLEPRRVHSKYLNYKGGFDGYVVQFTAETKRFIAEKAVRKRYFTSKEYSQAFDFLNGSILIGIDLKTKEIVSIHFAEQEEKHLAQGEMSNQLFEKYKRVIRGNIQIQAFYNVYNLKSDIIYKMIEFKD
;
A
#
# COMPACT_ATOMS: atom_id res chain seq x y z
N MET A 1 51.18 -5.79 60.70
CA MET A 1 50.65 -6.86 59.81
C MET A 1 49.33 -6.37 59.25
N LYS A 2 49.22 -6.35 57.91
CA LYS A 2 48.10 -5.84 57.13
C LYS A 2 47.09 -6.96 56.84
N ASN A 3 45.90 -6.53 56.40
CA ASN A 3 44.80 -7.26 55.75
C ASN A 3 43.66 -7.64 56.73
N LEU A 4 42.38 -7.48 56.40
CA LEU A 4 41.75 -7.46 55.08
C LEU A 4 40.42 -6.67 55.17
N CYS A 5 40.30 -5.57 54.42
CA CYS A 5 39.02 -4.89 54.19
C CYS A 5 38.26 -5.65 53.10
N LEU A 6 37.08 -6.17 53.45
CA LEU A 6 36.17 -6.83 52.51
C LEU A 6 35.47 -5.73 51.69
N PHE A 7 35.95 -5.48 50.47
CA PHE A 7 35.25 -4.66 49.49
C PHE A 7 34.02 -5.43 48.98
N VAL A 8 32.84 -5.01 49.39
CA VAL A 8 31.60 -5.39 48.71
C VAL A 8 31.56 -4.60 47.40
N VAL A 9 32.02 -5.23 46.33
CA VAL A 9 31.83 -4.72 44.96
C VAL A 9 30.36 -4.91 44.61
N PHE A 10 29.58 -3.84 44.72
CA PHE A 10 28.29 -3.75 44.03
C PHE A 10 28.57 -3.75 42.53
N PHE A 11 28.48 -4.92 41.91
CA PHE A 11 28.27 -5.00 40.48
C PHE A 11 26.85 -4.49 40.20
N SER A 12 26.73 -3.18 40.02
CA SER A 12 25.65 -2.61 39.22
C SER A 12 25.79 -3.20 37.81
N ILE A 13 25.11 -4.32 37.58
CA ILE A 13 24.79 -4.79 36.24
C ILE A 13 23.86 -3.74 35.67
N SER A 14 24.44 -2.72 35.05
CA SER A 14 23.78 -1.90 34.06
C SER A 14 23.34 -2.87 32.97
N ILE A 15 22.11 -3.40 33.08
CA ILE A 15 21.46 -4.08 31.97
C ILE A 15 21.57 -3.09 30.81
N PRO A 16 22.23 -3.44 29.70
CA PRO A 16 22.35 -2.53 28.59
C PRO A 16 20.94 -2.09 28.24
N LEU A 17 20.72 -0.78 28.28
CA LEU A 17 19.64 -0.12 27.55
C LEU A 17 19.51 -0.90 26.25
N LEU A 18 18.35 -1.55 26.01
CA LEU A 18 18.06 -2.15 24.72
C LEU A 18 18.56 -1.16 23.68
N ALA A 19 19.56 -1.54 22.89
CA ALA A 19 19.88 -0.81 21.68
C ALA A 19 18.52 -0.62 21.00
N ALA A 20 18.07 0.63 20.89
CA ALA A 20 16.77 0.90 20.31
C ALA A 20 16.88 0.42 18.87
N ASN A 21 16.40 -0.80 18.62
CA ASN A 21 16.46 -1.44 17.34
C ASN A 21 15.85 -0.46 16.35
N LYS A 22 16.69 0.10 15.47
CA LYS A 22 16.24 1.12 14.54
C LYS A 22 15.31 0.46 13.55
N ILE A 23 14.19 1.13 13.26
CA ILE A 23 13.24 0.67 12.26
C ILE A 23 13.93 0.76 10.90
N LYS A 24 13.92 -0.36 10.17
CA LYS A 24 14.43 -0.47 8.79
C LYS A 24 13.32 -0.21 7.78
N ALA A 25 12.15 -0.80 8.00
CA ALA A 25 10.99 -0.71 7.12
C ALA A 25 9.71 -1.02 7.88
N ILE A 26 8.59 -0.58 7.31
CA ILE A 26 7.25 -0.86 7.83
C ILE A 26 6.39 -1.31 6.64
N ASP A 27 5.80 -2.49 6.73
CA ASP A 27 4.82 -2.96 5.77
C ASP A 27 3.42 -2.87 6.39
N ILE A 28 2.49 -2.20 5.70
CA ILE A 28 1.08 -2.12 6.09
C ILE A 28 0.30 -2.94 5.09
N PHE A 29 -0.35 -4.00 5.57
CA PHE A 29 -1.23 -4.86 4.82
C PHE A 29 -2.68 -4.49 5.15
N VAL A 30 -3.43 -4.08 4.14
CA VAL A 30 -4.87 -3.85 4.26
C VAL A 30 -5.61 -5.01 3.61
N ILE A 31 -6.42 -5.71 4.40
CA ILE A 31 -7.07 -6.95 4.03
C ILE A 31 -8.49 -6.64 3.56
N ASP A 32 -8.61 -6.21 2.30
CA ASP A 32 -9.90 -6.12 1.61
C ASP A 32 -9.98 -7.19 0.51
N LYS A 33 -10.95 -8.11 0.66
CA LYS A 33 -11.18 -9.20 -0.29
C LYS A 33 -11.72 -8.73 -1.65
N ARG A 34 -11.99 -7.43 -1.84
CA ARG A 34 -12.71 -6.91 -3.01
C ARG A 34 -11.91 -5.95 -3.90
N ILE A 35 -10.66 -5.61 -3.56
CA ILE A 35 -9.98 -4.47 -4.20
C ILE A 35 -8.71 -4.89 -4.95
N VAL A 36 -8.57 -4.37 -6.17
CA VAL A 36 -7.44 -4.57 -7.11
C VAL A 36 -6.45 -3.38 -7.08
N PHE A 37 -6.80 -2.30 -6.37
CA PHE A 37 -6.01 -1.06 -6.33
C PHE A 37 -5.06 -1.03 -5.13
N SER A 38 -3.78 -0.74 -5.39
CA SER A 38 -2.76 -0.50 -4.38
C SER A 38 -2.15 0.89 -4.52
N VAL A 39 -1.49 1.36 -3.47
CA VAL A 39 -0.71 2.61 -3.49
C VAL A 39 0.59 2.27 -2.77
N ALA A 40 1.73 2.60 -3.37
CA ALA A 40 3.03 2.14 -2.86
C ALA A 40 4.02 3.29 -2.73
N THR A 41 4.91 3.19 -1.74
CA THR A 41 5.99 4.16 -1.56
C THR A 41 7.15 3.87 -2.52
N ARG A 42 7.35 2.66 -3.05
CA ARG A 42 8.30 2.38 -4.15
C ARG A 42 7.89 1.12 -4.93
N GLU A 43 8.08 1.14 -6.25
CA GLU A 43 7.62 0.11 -7.19
C GLU A 43 8.20 -1.29 -6.88
N LYS A 44 9.50 -1.35 -6.55
CA LYS A 44 10.22 -2.61 -6.31
C LYS A 44 9.68 -3.48 -5.15
N ASN A 45 8.71 -2.95 -4.39
CA ASN A 45 8.15 -3.61 -3.20
C ASN A 45 6.74 -4.18 -3.43
N LEU A 46 6.14 -3.98 -4.60
CA LEU A 46 4.84 -4.57 -4.90
C LEU A 46 5.02 -6.01 -5.38
N LYS A 47 4.82 -6.96 -4.46
CA LYS A 47 5.02 -8.37 -4.76
C LYS A 47 3.83 -9.10 -5.36
N ARG A 48 2.60 -8.52 -5.39
CA ARG A 48 1.43 -9.00 -6.16
C ARG A 48 0.20 -8.09 -5.93
N PRO A 49 -0.60 -7.76 -6.95
CA PRO A 49 -1.98 -7.31 -6.77
C PRO A 49 -2.89 -8.54 -6.62
N GLY A 50 -3.46 -8.75 -5.44
CA GLY A 50 -4.44 -9.83 -5.23
C GLY A 50 -4.44 -10.35 -3.80
N SER A 51 -5.58 -10.22 -3.13
CA SER A 51 -5.94 -10.60 -1.74
C SER A 51 -5.62 -9.61 -0.60
N CYS A 52 -4.57 -8.80 -0.71
CA CYS A 52 -4.31 -7.69 0.23
C CYS A 52 -3.54 -6.56 -0.46
N THR A 53 -3.73 -5.33 0.00
CA THR A 53 -2.95 -4.17 -0.45
C THR A 53 -1.80 -3.93 0.50
N GLN A 54 -0.56 -4.00 0.02
CA GLN A 54 0.65 -3.74 0.81
C GLN A 54 1.21 -2.34 0.55
N TYR A 55 1.49 -1.60 1.63
CA TYR A 55 2.17 -0.32 1.64
C TYR A 55 3.51 -0.45 2.38
N THR A 56 4.63 -0.24 1.71
CA THR A 56 5.95 -0.30 2.36
C THR A 56 6.50 1.10 2.64
N LEU A 57 6.70 1.45 3.91
CA LEU A 57 7.39 2.67 4.33
C LEU A 57 8.86 2.35 4.59
N ASN A 58 9.75 3.03 3.87
CA ASN A 58 11.21 2.87 4.03
C ASN A 58 11.95 4.21 4.22
N GLN A 59 11.20 5.31 4.27
CA GLN A 59 11.75 6.63 4.53
C GLN A 59 11.77 6.88 6.05
N PRO A 60 12.92 7.23 6.66
CA PRO A 60 13.03 7.43 8.10
C PRO A 60 12.04 8.45 8.69
N ALA A 61 11.66 9.47 7.91
CA ALA A 61 10.68 10.47 8.32
C ALA A 61 9.29 9.87 8.66
N ASN A 62 8.97 8.69 8.15
CA ASN A 62 7.70 7.99 8.38
C ASN A 62 7.73 7.06 9.60
N PHE A 63 8.89 6.82 10.22
CA PHE A 63 9.03 5.83 11.30
C PHE A 63 8.63 6.38 12.68
N LYS A 64 8.84 7.68 12.91
CA LYS A 64 8.62 8.34 14.22
C LYS A 64 7.24 8.09 14.85
N PRO A 65 6.11 8.11 14.11
CA PRO A 65 4.81 7.75 14.68
C PRO A 65 4.75 6.31 15.20
N PHE A 66 5.36 5.37 14.49
CA PHE A 66 5.39 3.95 14.87
C PHE A 66 6.34 3.69 16.04
N GLU A 67 7.48 4.38 16.11
CA GLU A 67 8.38 4.33 17.27
C GLU A 67 7.66 4.74 18.56
N ARG A 68 6.84 5.81 18.49
CA ARG A 68 6.01 6.25 19.63
C ARG A 68 5.00 5.18 20.02
N MET A 69 4.34 4.54 19.07
CA MET A 69 3.39 3.45 19.35
C MET A 69 4.07 2.24 19.98
N LEU A 70 5.28 1.88 19.53
CA LEU A 70 6.08 0.83 20.14
C LEU A 70 6.44 1.14 21.60
N GLN A 71 6.67 2.41 21.95
CA GLN A 71 6.94 2.81 23.33
C GLN A 71 5.73 2.59 24.26
N LEU A 72 4.51 2.71 23.74
CA LEU A 72 3.27 2.50 24.50
C LEU A 72 2.99 1.02 24.81
N VAL A 73 3.62 0.08 24.09
CA VAL A 73 3.42 -1.35 24.34
C VAL A 73 4.10 -1.76 25.66
N PRO A 74 3.36 -2.35 26.62
CA PRO A 74 3.93 -2.82 27.88
C PRO A 74 5.06 -3.83 27.69
N THR A 75 6.12 -3.72 28.50
CA THR A 75 7.27 -4.64 28.46
C THR A 75 6.85 -6.10 28.67
N THR A 76 5.82 -6.33 29.49
CA THR A 76 5.24 -7.66 29.72
C THR A 76 4.65 -8.28 28.45
N ILE A 77 4.12 -7.47 27.53
CA ILE A 77 3.59 -7.91 26.24
C ILE A 77 4.72 -8.06 25.22
N LYS A 78 5.69 -7.13 25.20
CA LYS A 78 6.87 -7.19 24.30
C LYS A 78 7.66 -8.50 24.42
N ARG A 79 7.73 -9.06 25.63
CA ARG A 79 8.43 -10.32 25.92
C ARG A 79 7.68 -11.58 25.48
N LYS A 80 6.40 -11.47 25.10
CA LYS A 80 5.61 -12.63 24.66
C LYS A 80 5.95 -13.01 23.23
N LYS A 81 6.03 -14.32 22.96
CA LYS A 81 6.23 -14.86 21.62
C LYS A 81 4.99 -14.58 20.75
N ARG A 82 5.20 -14.08 19.53
CA ARG A 82 4.14 -13.80 18.55
C ARG A 82 3.23 -15.02 18.32
N ARG A 83 1.92 -14.77 18.19
CA ARG A 83 0.91 -15.77 17.78
C ARG A 83 0.38 -15.44 16.38
N GLY A 84 -0.44 -16.32 15.82
CA GLY A 84 -1.16 -16.02 14.57
C GLY A 84 -2.10 -14.82 14.76
N MET A 85 -2.11 -13.89 13.80
CA MET A 85 -3.06 -12.78 13.77
C MET A 85 -4.33 -13.23 13.05
N ILE A 86 -5.48 -13.18 13.73
CA ILE A 86 -6.76 -13.68 13.23
C ILE A 86 -7.81 -12.59 13.39
N GLY A 87 -8.57 -12.31 12.33
CA GLY A 87 -9.64 -11.32 12.38
C GLY A 87 -9.20 -9.87 12.19
N GLU A 88 -7.90 -9.66 11.94
CA GLU A 88 -7.35 -8.34 11.64
C GLU A 88 -7.78 -7.84 10.26
N TYR A 89 -8.07 -6.54 10.17
CA TYR A 89 -8.39 -5.88 8.91
C TYR A 89 -7.18 -5.12 8.37
N ILE A 90 -6.32 -4.64 9.26
CA ILE A 90 -5.02 -4.05 8.94
C ILE A 90 -3.96 -4.76 9.76
N ILE A 91 -2.87 -5.15 9.11
CA ILE A 91 -1.67 -5.66 9.77
C ILE A 91 -0.51 -4.73 9.40
N THR A 92 0.18 -4.19 10.40
CA THR A 92 1.40 -3.41 10.21
C THR A 92 2.58 -4.20 10.74
N GLU A 93 3.46 -4.69 9.87
CA GLU A 93 4.71 -5.32 10.26
C GLU A 93 5.86 -4.30 10.25
N ILE A 94 6.54 -4.16 11.39
CA ILE A 94 7.69 -3.28 11.58
C ILE A 94 8.93 -4.14 11.61
N PHE A 95 9.84 -3.91 10.67
CA PHE A 95 11.12 -4.59 10.54
C PHE A 95 12.23 -3.72 11.13
N PHE A 96 13.14 -4.35 11.86
CA PHE A 96 14.27 -3.71 12.48
C PHE A 96 15.57 -3.99 11.73
N GLU A 97 16.60 -3.18 11.98
CA GLU A 97 17.93 -3.35 11.38
C GLU A 97 18.60 -4.69 11.77
N ASP A 98 18.29 -5.22 12.95
CA ASP A 98 18.80 -6.52 13.44
C ASP A 98 18.13 -7.74 12.80
N GLY A 99 17.21 -7.52 11.85
CA GLY A 99 16.46 -8.57 11.16
C GLY A 99 15.23 -9.07 11.91
N THR A 100 14.98 -8.59 13.13
CA THR A 100 13.74 -8.93 13.86
C THR A 100 12.55 -8.13 13.33
N SER A 101 11.33 -8.58 13.63
CA SER A 101 10.11 -7.84 13.32
C SER A 101 9.06 -7.95 14.43
N VAL A 102 8.15 -6.99 14.47
CA VAL A 102 6.95 -6.97 15.32
C VAL A 102 5.75 -6.57 14.48
N ALA A 103 4.57 -7.04 14.86
CA ALA A 103 3.34 -6.75 14.11
C ALA A 103 2.32 -6.03 14.99
N PHE A 104 1.63 -5.04 14.42
CA PHE A 104 0.41 -4.46 14.96
C PHE A 104 -0.79 -4.91 14.11
N GLY A 105 -1.75 -5.58 14.72
CA GLY A 105 -3.06 -5.85 14.14
C GLY A 105 -4.04 -4.76 14.55
N MET A 106 -4.95 -4.40 13.65
CA MET A 106 -6.14 -3.63 13.98
C MET A 106 -7.40 -4.31 13.43
N ASP A 107 -8.33 -4.61 14.33
CA ASP A 107 -9.62 -5.23 14.00
C ASP A 107 -10.66 -4.17 13.57
N ARG A 108 -11.86 -4.64 13.20
CA ARG A 108 -12.97 -3.77 12.76
C ARG A 108 -13.55 -2.85 13.84
N ARG A 109 -13.20 -3.07 15.11
CA ARG A 109 -13.61 -2.26 16.26
C ARG A 109 -12.50 -1.31 16.71
N PHE A 110 -11.46 -1.13 15.89
CA PHE A 110 -10.27 -0.36 16.25
C PHE A 110 -9.56 -0.92 17.49
N LYS A 111 -9.71 -2.22 17.78
CA LYS A 111 -8.88 -2.86 18.78
C LYS A 111 -7.50 -3.09 18.19
N VAL A 112 -6.45 -2.67 18.92
CA VAL A 112 -5.07 -2.85 18.50
C VAL A 112 -4.44 -4.03 19.21
N GLU A 113 -3.75 -4.88 18.47
CA GLU A 113 -3.01 -6.01 18.99
C GLU A 113 -1.53 -5.90 18.62
N TYR A 114 -0.63 -6.10 19.57
CA TYR A 114 0.81 -6.25 19.32
C TYR A 114 1.17 -7.72 19.31
N ASN A 115 1.69 -8.24 18.19
CA ASN A 115 2.04 -9.65 18.03
C ASN A 115 0.89 -10.62 18.42
N SER A 116 -0.36 -10.22 18.13
CA SER A 116 -1.63 -10.88 18.51
C SER A 116 -1.94 -10.90 20.02
N TYR A 117 -1.48 -9.88 20.73
CA TYR A 117 -1.87 -9.63 22.11
C TYR A 117 -2.48 -8.24 22.23
N ASP A 118 -3.64 -8.18 22.86
CA ASP A 118 -4.35 -6.96 23.18
C ASP A 118 -3.42 -5.96 23.88
N VAL A 119 -3.39 -4.74 23.36
CA VAL A 119 -2.70 -3.62 23.98
C VAL A 119 -3.69 -2.50 24.25
N ALA A 120 -3.46 -1.74 25.31
CA ALA A 120 -4.26 -0.55 25.64
C ALA A 120 -3.83 0.66 24.79
N ILE A 121 -3.67 0.46 23.48
CA ILE A 121 -3.42 1.52 22.51
C ILE A 121 -4.76 1.90 21.90
N ASP A 122 -5.09 3.19 21.89
CA ASP A 122 -6.26 3.70 21.19
C ASP A 122 -6.11 3.48 19.67
N GLY A 123 -6.94 2.61 19.11
CA GLY A 123 -6.90 2.32 17.68
C GLY A 123 -7.32 3.49 16.79
N HIS A 124 -8.13 4.42 17.27
CA HIS A 124 -8.42 5.64 16.51
C HIS A 124 -7.18 6.53 16.42
N GLN A 125 -6.44 6.68 17.51
CA GLN A 125 -5.18 7.40 17.51
C GLN A 125 -4.14 6.68 16.63
N PHE A 126 -3.96 5.37 16.80
CA PHE A 126 -3.07 4.55 15.98
C PHE A 126 -3.37 4.73 14.49
N HIS A 127 -4.65 4.60 14.11
CA HIS A 127 -5.10 4.81 12.75
C HIS A 127 -4.75 6.22 12.25
N LYS A 128 -5.16 7.27 12.96
CA LYS A 128 -4.96 8.67 12.54
C LYS A 128 -3.49 9.04 12.41
N THR A 129 -2.64 8.61 13.34
CA THR A 129 -1.24 9.04 13.38
C THR A 129 -0.31 8.18 12.54
N CYS A 130 -0.60 6.89 12.43
CA CYS A 130 0.31 5.92 11.81
C CYS A 130 -0.17 5.44 10.45
N LEU A 131 -1.48 5.26 10.24
CA LEU A 131 -2.01 4.57 9.07
C LEU A 131 -2.63 5.53 8.04
N GLN A 132 -3.50 6.43 8.48
CA GLN A 132 -4.27 7.35 7.65
C GLN A 132 -3.43 8.14 6.64
N PRO A 133 -2.21 8.60 6.96
CA PRO A 133 -1.40 9.32 5.98
C PRO A 133 -0.98 8.47 4.78
N PHE A 134 -1.08 7.15 4.83
CA PHE A 134 -0.53 6.25 3.81
C PHE A 134 -1.61 5.41 3.13
N ILE A 135 -2.65 5.01 3.85
CA ILE A 135 -3.67 4.09 3.34
C ILE A 135 -4.87 4.82 2.75
N SER A 136 -5.38 4.32 1.62
CA SER A 136 -6.56 4.90 0.97
C SER A 136 -7.84 4.66 1.78
N PRO A 137 -8.73 5.66 1.95
CA PRO A 137 -10.03 5.46 2.58
C PRO A 137 -10.92 4.48 1.81
N ALA A 138 -10.83 4.37 0.48
CA ALA A 138 -11.67 3.42 -0.26
C ALA A 138 -11.33 1.94 -0.03
N LEU A 139 -10.27 1.64 0.72
CA LEU A 139 -10.05 0.31 1.27
C LEU A 139 -11.00 -0.03 2.43
N ASN A 140 -12.02 0.81 2.64
CA ASN A 140 -13.19 0.54 3.47
C ASN A 140 -12.84 0.21 4.93
N TRP A 141 -11.64 0.59 5.39
CA TRP A 141 -11.15 0.36 6.75
C TRP A 141 -11.95 1.11 7.82
N HIS A 142 -12.81 2.05 7.42
CA HIS A 142 -13.72 2.80 8.28
C HIS A 142 -15.17 2.29 8.25
N SER A 143 -15.48 1.21 7.55
CA SER A 143 -16.88 0.86 7.22
C SER A 143 -17.67 0.15 8.33
N PHE A 144 -17.18 0.16 9.56
CA PHE A 144 -17.93 -0.41 10.68
C PHE A 144 -17.94 0.61 11.82
N ASN A 145 -19.10 1.26 11.98
CA ASN A 145 -19.49 2.14 13.09
C ASN A 145 -18.79 3.49 13.25
N VAL A 146 -18.64 4.23 12.16
CA VAL A 146 -18.46 5.69 12.25
C VAL A 146 -19.83 6.39 12.19
N LYS A 147 -20.66 6.20 13.22
CA LYS A 147 -21.69 7.20 13.56
C LYS A 147 -21.09 8.35 14.36
N GLU A 148 -19.88 8.19 14.92
CA GLU A 148 -19.33 9.06 15.97
C GLU A 148 -17.96 9.68 15.68
N LEU A 149 -17.30 9.42 14.53
CA LEU A 149 -16.23 10.32 14.11
C LEU A 149 -16.87 11.51 13.39
N ASP A 150 -16.95 12.62 14.10
CA ASP A 150 -17.04 13.99 13.55
C ASP A 150 -15.79 14.35 12.70
N LEU A 151 -15.23 13.38 11.97
CA LEU A 151 -14.21 13.60 10.95
C LEU A 151 -14.95 13.80 9.64
N GLU A 152 -15.48 15.00 9.38
CA GLU A 152 -16.15 15.36 8.11
C GLU A 152 -15.52 14.66 6.88
N PRO A 153 -16.13 13.60 6.31
CA PRO A 153 -15.97 13.28 4.90
C PRO A 153 -17.19 13.84 4.13
N ARG A 154 -18.07 14.60 4.82
CA ARG A 154 -19.39 15.05 4.35
C ARG A 154 -19.33 16.09 3.22
N ARG A 155 -18.15 16.41 2.70
CA ARG A 155 -17.95 17.34 1.58
C ARG A 155 -17.26 16.72 0.36
N VAL A 156 -17.09 15.40 0.29
CA VAL A 156 -16.73 14.77 -0.98
C VAL A 156 -18.04 14.57 -1.77
N HIS A 157 -18.26 15.39 -2.79
CA HIS A 157 -19.46 15.30 -3.63
C HIS A 157 -19.72 13.85 -4.08
N SER A 158 -20.98 13.39 -4.00
CA SER A 158 -21.37 11.99 -4.28
C SER A 158 -20.95 11.49 -5.66
N LYS A 159 -20.71 12.38 -6.63
CA LYS A 159 -20.12 12.05 -7.94
C LYS A 159 -18.71 11.42 -7.87
N TYR A 160 -17.99 11.59 -6.77
CA TYR A 160 -16.68 10.96 -6.49
C TYR A 160 -16.80 9.69 -5.65
N LEU A 161 -17.99 9.43 -5.08
CA LEU A 161 -18.34 8.24 -4.31
C LEU A 161 -19.09 7.23 -5.19
N ASN A 162 -18.59 6.97 -6.39
CA ASN A 162 -19.05 5.81 -7.16
C ASN A 162 -18.62 4.56 -6.38
N TYR A 163 -19.48 4.10 -5.46
CA TYR A 163 -19.27 2.98 -4.54
C TYR A 163 -19.09 1.61 -5.25
N LYS A 164 -19.03 1.62 -6.60
CA LYS A 164 -18.72 0.49 -7.48
C LYS A 164 -17.41 0.68 -8.26
N GLY A 165 -16.72 1.82 -8.13
CA GLY A 165 -15.39 2.07 -8.65
C GLY A 165 -14.43 2.35 -7.49
N GLY A 166 -13.32 1.61 -7.41
CA GLY A 166 -12.34 1.77 -6.33
C GLY A 166 -11.68 3.15 -6.36
N PHE A 167 -12.17 4.09 -5.55
CA PHE A 167 -11.58 5.42 -5.43
C PHE A 167 -10.39 5.41 -4.47
N ASP A 168 -9.20 5.09 -4.94
CA ASP A 168 -7.97 5.02 -4.13
C ASP A 168 -7.48 6.32 -3.43
N GLY A 169 -8.29 7.39 -3.40
CA GLY A 169 -7.95 8.68 -2.81
C GLY A 169 -7.31 9.69 -3.77
N TYR A 170 -7.01 9.26 -5.01
CA TYR A 170 -6.44 10.12 -6.06
C TYR A 170 -7.40 10.28 -7.24
N VAL A 171 -7.57 11.53 -7.69
CA VAL A 171 -8.20 11.84 -8.99
C VAL A 171 -7.10 12.10 -10.00
N VAL A 172 -7.10 11.33 -11.09
CA VAL A 172 -6.13 11.48 -12.18
C VAL A 172 -6.81 12.13 -13.37
N GLN A 173 -6.28 13.26 -13.81
CA GLN A 173 -6.71 13.91 -15.03
C GLN A 173 -5.73 13.57 -16.16
N PHE A 174 -6.24 12.80 -17.13
CA PHE A 174 -5.55 12.53 -18.38
C PHE A 174 -5.68 13.70 -19.36
N THR A 175 -4.69 13.85 -20.25
CA THR A 175 -4.77 14.79 -21.37
C THR A 175 -5.90 14.42 -22.35
N ALA A 176 -6.26 15.34 -23.26
CA ALA A 176 -7.28 15.06 -24.27
C ALA A 176 -6.83 13.92 -25.21
N GLU A 177 -5.57 13.92 -25.60
CA GLU A 177 -4.93 12.90 -26.44
C GLU A 177 -5.01 11.52 -25.79
N THR A 178 -4.71 11.43 -24.50
CA THR A 178 -4.82 10.18 -23.75
C THR A 178 -6.27 9.71 -23.63
N LYS A 179 -7.22 10.61 -23.36
CA LYS A 179 -8.65 10.25 -23.34
C LYS A 179 -9.09 9.68 -24.69
N ARG A 180 -8.66 10.30 -25.79
CA ARG A 180 -8.91 9.79 -27.15
C ARG A 180 -8.23 8.45 -27.39
N PHE A 181 -6.97 8.29 -26.99
CA PHE A 181 -6.26 7.01 -27.10
C PHE A 181 -6.97 5.88 -26.33
N ILE A 182 -7.54 6.16 -25.15
CA ILE A 182 -8.30 5.18 -24.35
C ILE A 182 -9.67 4.88 -24.99
N ALA A 183 -10.35 5.89 -25.52
CA ALA A 183 -11.72 5.76 -26.02
C ALA A 183 -11.84 5.29 -27.47
N GLU A 184 -10.87 5.60 -28.35
CA GLU A 184 -11.00 5.42 -29.79
C GLU A 184 -10.11 4.29 -30.32
N LYS A 185 -10.73 3.15 -30.69
CA LYS A 185 -10.05 2.00 -31.32
C LYS A 185 -9.22 2.36 -32.55
N ALA A 186 -9.71 3.27 -33.38
CA ALA A 186 -9.00 3.73 -34.57
C ALA A 186 -7.64 4.37 -34.24
N VAL A 187 -7.55 5.14 -33.15
CA VAL A 187 -6.31 5.78 -32.70
C VAL A 187 -5.27 4.74 -32.28
N ARG A 188 -5.70 3.63 -31.68
CA ARG A 188 -4.81 2.55 -31.23
C ARG A 188 -4.40 1.62 -32.36
N LYS A 189 -5.29 1.33 -33.31
CA LYS A 189 -5.03 0.44 -34.45
C LYS A 189 -3.77 0.82 -35.25
N ARG A 190 -3.41 2.11 -35.33
CA ARG A 190 -2.21 2.55 -36.07
C ARG A 190 -0.89 1.98 -35.52
N TYR A 191 -0.86 1.50 -34.27
CA TYR A 191 0.34 0.97 -33.62
C TYR A 191 0.52 -0.54 -33.78
N PHE A 192 -0.50 -1.24 -34.27
CA PHE A 192 -0.55 -2.70 -34.29
C PHE A 192 -1.07 -3.18 -35.64
N THR A 193 -0.56 -4.31 -36.13
CA THR A 193 -1.25 -5.06 -37.18
C THR A 193 -2.60 -5.56 -36.67
N SER A 194 -3.51 -5.95 -37.56
CA SER A 194 -4.83 -6.45 -37.16
C SER A 194 -4.74 -7.63 -36.17
N LYS A 195 -3.81 -8.57 -36.39
CA LYS A 195 -3.58 -9.73 -35.52
C LYS A 195 -3.00 -9.33 -34.15
N GLU A 196 -2.02 -8.44 -34.14
CA GLU A 196 -1.45 -7.94 -32.89
C GLU A 196 -2.50 -7.17 -32.07
N TYR A 197 -3.34 -6.37 -32.73
CA TYR A 197 -4.38 -5.60 -32.05
C TYR A 197 -5.39 -6.51 -31.36
N SER A 198 -5.88 -7.55 -32.05
CA SER A 198 -6.85 -8.48 -31.47
C SER A 198 -6.31 -9.25 -30.27
N GLN A 199 -5.00 -9.51 -30.22
CA GLN A 199 -4.36 -10.14 -29.05
C GLN A 199 -4.14 -9.12 -27.91
N ALA A 200 -3.67 -7.91 -28.25
CA ALA A 200 -3.32 -6.86 -27.31
C ALA A 200 -4.52 -6.25 -26.57
N PHE A 201 -5.67 -6.17 -27.23
CA PHE A 201 -6.90 -5.57 -26.72
C PHE A 201 -8.06 -6.54 -26.79
N ASP A 202 -7.79 -7.84 -26.64
CA ASP A 202 -8.84 -8.82 -26.38
C ASP A 202 -9.63 -8.44 -25.12
N PHE A 203 -10.86 -8.92 -24.97
CA PHE A 203 -11.71 -8.62 -23.81
C PHE A 203 -10.99 -8.85 -22.47
N LEU A 204 -10.19 -9.92 -22.39
CA LEU A 204 -9.40 -10.27 -21.20
C LEU A 204 -8.18 -9.35 -20.95
N ASN A 205 -7.69 -8.67 -21.99
CA ASN A 205 -6.51 -7.81 -21.99
C ASN A 205 -6.87 -6.30 -22.09
N GLY A 206 -8.15 -5.98 -22.27
CA GLY A 206 -8.66 -4.63 -22.46
C GLY A 206 -8.61 -3.75 -21.20
N SER A 207 -8.37 -4.36 -20.04
CA SER A 207 -8.27 -3.69 -18.74
C SER A 207 -6.87 -3.82 -18.16
N ILE A 208 -6.19 -2.69 -17.99
CA ILE A 208 -4.82 -2.65 -17.44
C ILE A 208 -4.77 -1.84 -16.16
N LEU A 209 -3.89 -2.24 -15.26
CA LEU A 209 -3.48 -1.49 -14.09
C LEU A 209 -2.14 -0.78 -14.39
N ILE A 210 -2.17 0.55 -14.41
CA ILE A 210 -0.96 1.37 -14.58
C ILE A 210 -0.46 1.90 -13.24
N GLY A 211 0.83 1.75 -12.98
CA GLY A 211 1.53 2.40 -11.87
C GLY A 211 2.08 3.75 -12.33
N ILE A 212 1.72 4.82 -11.62
CA ILE A 212 2.08 6.20 -11.97
C ILE A 212 2.92 6.80 -10.86
N ASP A 213 4.13 7.28 -11.19
CA ASP A 213 4.95 8.07 -10.27
C ASP A 213 4.34 9.48 -10.12
N LEU A 214 4.01 9.87 -8.89
CA LEU A 214 3.33 11.14 -8.62
C LEU A 214 4.23 12.36 -8.83
N LYS A 215 5.55 12.20 -8.71
CA LYS A 215 6.53 13.28 -8.87
C LYS A 215 6.81 13.55 -10.34
N THR A 216 7.09 12.50 -11.12
CA THR A 216 7.40 12.63 -12.55
C THR A 216 6.17 12.63 -13.43
N LYS A 217 5.03 12.16 -12.91
CA LYS A 217 3.79 11.91 -13.66
C LYS A 217 3.93 10.83 -14.74
N GLU A 218 4.97 10.02 -14.67
CA GLU A 218 5.26 8.98 -15.66
C GLU A 218 4.66 7.63 -15.27
N ILE A 219 4.36 6.82 -16.28
CA ILE A 219 3.94 5.44 -16.09
C ILE A 219 5.17 4.56 -15.88
N VAL A 220 5.36 4.12 -14.65
CA VAL A 220 6.49 3.26 -14.26
C VAL A 220 6.15 1.78 -14.46
N SER A 221 4.89 1.39 -14.24
CA SER A 221 4.46 -0.01 -14.32
C SER A 221 3.16 -0.20 -15.10
N ILE A 222 3.00 -1.36 -15.75
CA ILE A 222 1.79 -1.77 -16.47
C ILE A 222 1.57 -3.26 -16.21
N HIS A 223 0.40 -3.61 -15.71
CA HIS A 223 -0.03 -4.98 -15.43
C HIS A 223 -1.43 -5.22 -16.00
N PHE A 224 -1.78 -6.45 -16.36
CA PHE A 224 -3.17 -6.79 -16.65
C PHE A 224 -3.93 -6.94 -15.33
N ALA A 225 -5.05 -6.24 -15.18
CA ALA A 225 -5.70 -6.07 -13.88
C ALA A 225 -6.33 -7.37 -13.33
N GLU A 226 -6.80 -8.23 -14.23
CA GLU A 226 -7.56 -9.44 -13.87
C GLU A 226 -6.72 -10.72 -13.89
N GLN A 227 -5.45 -10.65 -14.28
CA GLN A 227 -4.72 -11.85 -14.71
C GLN A 227 -3.27 -11.83 -14.29
N GLU A 228 -2.90 -12.80 -13.43
CA GLU A 228 -1.61 -12.83 -12.73
C GLU A 228 -0.37 -13.00 -13.62
N GLU A 229 -0.49 -13.53 -14.85
CA GLU A 229 0.62 -13.80 -15.81
C GLU A 229 0.23 -14.86 -16.87
N LYS A 230 -0.96 -15.48 -16.76
CA LYS A 230 -1.30 -16.72 -17.49
C LYS A 230 -1.28 -16.61 -19.02
N HIS A 231 -1.55 -15.46 -19.64
CA HIS A 231 -1.66 -15.39 -21.10
C HIS A 231 -0.32 -15.30 -21.85
N LEU A 232 0.74 -14.77 -21.21
CA LEU A 232 2.13 -14.93 -21.72
C LEU A 232 2.57 -16.38 -21.60
N ALA A 233 2.18 -17.06 -20.51
CA ALA A 233 2.50 -18.47 -20.26
C ALA A 233 1.65 -19.44 -21.10
N GLN A 234 0.45 -19.05 -21.52
CA GLN A 234 -0.47 -19.82 -22.37
C GLN A 234 -0.30 -19.51 -23.87
N GLY A 235 0.61 -18.61 -24.25
CA GLY A 235 0.98 -18.33 -25.64
C GLY A 235 0.01 -17.42 -26.42
N GLU A 236 -0.92 -16.77 -25.74
CA GLU A 236 -1.93 -15.91 -26.38
C GLU A 236 -1.37 -14.55 -26.80
N MET A 237 -0.37 -14.06 -26.07
CA MET A 237 0.43 -12.88 -26.44
C MET A 237 1.92 -13.22 -26.35
N SER A 238 2.69 -12.90 -27.39
CA SER A 238 4.15 -13.08 -27.33
C SER A 238 4.78 -12.02 -26.42
N ASN A 239 5.93 -12.35 -25.80
CA ASN A 239 6.71 -11.37 -25.04
C ASN A 239 7.04 -10.12 -25.86
N GLN A 240 7.33 -10.28 -27.16
CA GLN A 240 7.60 -9.17 -28.06
C GLN A 240 6.38 -8.25 -28.23
N LEU A 241 5.18 -8.83 -28.38
CA LEU A 241 3.94 -8.06 -28.47
C LEU A 241 3.63 -7.37 -27.14
N PHE A 242 3.88 -8.02 -26.01
CA PHE A 242 3.68 -7.42 -24.69
C PHE A 242 4.63 -6.23 -24.44
N GLU A 243 5.91 -6.35 -24.80
CA GLU A 243 6.85 -5.22 -24.71
C GLU A 243 6.46 -4.07 -25.65
N LYS A 244 6.02 -4.39 -26.87
CA LYS A 244 5.47 -3.40 -27.80
C LYS A 244 4.25 -2.70 -27.21
N TYR A 245 3.32 -3.46 -26.63
CA TYR A 245 2.13 -2.96 -25.97
C TYR A 245 2.50 -1.98 -24.84
N LYS A 246 3.34 -2.40 -23.89
CA LYS A 246 3.80 -1.53 -22.78
C LYS A 246 4.44 -0.24 -23.29
N ARG A 247 5.25 -0.31 -24.35
CA ARG A 247 5.87 0.88 -24.96
C ARG A 247 4.83 1.83 -25.55
N VAL A 248 3.85 1.29 -26.29
CA VAL A 248 2.76 2.09 -26.86
C VAL A 248 1.93 2.75 -25.77
N ILE A 249 1.56 2.01 -24.72
CA ILE A 249 0.83 2.56 -23.57
C ILE A 249 1.62 3.68 -22.89
N ARG A 250 2.88 3.44 -22.50
CA ARG A 250 3.74 4.46 -21.86
C ARG A 250 3.92 5.71 -22.72
N GLY A 251 4.00 5.56 -24.05
CA GLY A 251 4.18 6.68 -24.96
C GLY A 251 2.92 7.53 -25.21
N ASN A 252 1.71 7.00 -24.94
CA ASN A 252 0.45 7.66 -25.29
C ASN A 252 -0.43 8.03 -24.09
N ILE A 253 -0.19 7.44 -22.92
CA ILE A 253 -0.92 7.79 -21.70
C ILE A 253 -0.09 8.81 -20.92
N GLN A 254 -0.60 10.04 -20.91
CA GLN A 254 0.00 11.21 -20.29
C GLN A 254 -0.93 11.76 -19.21
N ILE A 255 -0.35 12.14 -18.09
CA ILE A 255 -1.11 12.71 -16.98
C ILE A 255 -0.95 14.23 -16.96
N GLN A 256 -2.08 14.93 -17.03
CA GLN A 256 -2.15 16.38 -16.90
C GLN A 256 -1.97 16.78 -15.42
N ALA A 257 -2.82 16.24 -14.55
CA ALA A 257 -2.86 16.61 -13.14
C ALA A 257 -3.32 15.47 -12.24
N PHE A 258 -2.96 15.58 -10.96
CA PHE A 258 -3.46 14.73 -9.90
C PHE A 258 -4.08 15.59 -8.81
N TYR A 259 -5.13 15.07 -8.18
CA TYR A 259 -5.69 15.62 -6.95
C TYR A 259 -5.63 14.55 -5.89
N ASN A 260 -4.82 14.80 -4.86
CA ASN A 260 -4.70 13.96 -3.69
C ASN A 260 -5.75 14.39 -2.66
N VAL A 261 -6.95 13.84 -2.76
CA VAL A 261 -8.12 14.30 -2.00
C VAL A 261 -7.93 14.14 -0.48
N TYR A 262 -7.11 13.18 -0.07
CA TYR A 262 -6.87 12.85 1.34
C TYR A 262 -5.45 13.14 1.81
N ASN A 263 -4.63 13.87 1.03
CA ASN A 263 -3.23 14.17 1.37
C ASN A 263 -2.42 12.91 1.71
N LEU A 264 -2.64 11.81 0.98
CA LEU A 264 -1.91 10.56 1.13
C LEU A 264 -0.43 10.78 0.78
N LYS A 265 0.45 10.16 1.55
CA LYS A 265 1.90 10.14 1.35
C LYS A 265 2.24 8.92 0.52
N SER A 266 2.33 9.12 -0.78
CA SER A 266 2.60 8.06 -1.75
C SER A 266 3.57 8.58 -2.79
N ASP A 267 4.44 7.69 -3.27
CA ASP A 267 5.31 8.02 -4.40
C ASP A 267 4.68 7.49 -5.71
N ILE A 268 3.95 6.37 -5.64
CA ILE A 268 3.29 5.73 -6.79
C ILE A 268 1.83 5.42 -6.48
N ILE A 269 0.94 5.70 -7.45
CA ILE A 269 -0.49 5.32 -7.41
C ILE A 269 -0.83 4.36 -8.54
N TYR A 270 -1.84 3.52 -8.35
CA TYR A 270 -2.26 2.55 -9.36
C TYR A 270 -3.65 2.87 -9.90
N LYS A 271 -3.78 2.93 -11.22
CA LYS A 271 -5.05 3.22 -11.89
C LYS A 271 -5.41 2.17 -12.90
N MET A 272 -6.64 1.69 -12.84
CA MET A 272 -7.18 0.84 -13.88
C MET A 272 -7.61 1.70 -15.06
N ILE A 273 -7.27 1.25 -16.25
CA ILE A 273 -7.67 1.83 -17.51
C ILE A 273 -8.35 0.72 -18.30
N GLU A 274 -9.59 0.97 -18.68
CA GLU A 274 -10.39 0.10 -19.53
C GLU A 274 -10.44 0.73 -20.92
N PHE A 275 -9.94 0.00 -21.92
CA PHE A 275 -10.02 0.43 -23.32
C PHE A 275 -11.42 0.13 -23.86
N LYS A 276 -12.04 1.13 -24.50
CA LYS A 276 -13.35 0.94 -25.15
C LYS A 276 -13.17 0.33 -26.53
N ASP A 277 -13.98 -0.66 -26.88
CA ASP A 277 -14.00 -1.23 -28.23
C ASP A 277 -14.58 -0.30 -29.30
#